data_AF-A0A817YMD9-F1
#
_entry.id   AF-A0A817YMD9-F1
#
_cell.length_a   1.000
_cell.length_b   1.000
_cell.length_c   1.000
_cell.angle_alpha   90.00
_cell.angle_beta   90.00
_cell.angle_gamma   90.00
#
_symmetry.space_group_name_H-M   'P 1'
#
loop_
_entity.id
_entity.type
_entity.pdbx_description
1 polymer ?
#
loop_
_entity_poly.entity_id
_entity_poly.type
_entity_poly.pdbx_seq_one_letter_code
_entity_poly.pdbx_strand_id
1 'polypeptide(L)'
;ESKEQLFECRIRYLSFLGVGQDPSFCGIIIHCVDNSFKCHVFHCVPSCVQLCKNIEAACKLRYQKCLDAHPQAAKQIETTKSYGAQLISFVESFWFGNKQST
;
A
#
# COMPACT_ATOMS: atom_id res chain seq x y z
N GLU A 1 17.16 3.24 26.28
CA GLU A 1 17.21 2.98 24.83
C GLU A 1 16.89 4.25 24.06
N SER A 2 17.85 4.75 23.30
CA SER A 2 17.65 5.84 22.32
C SER A 2 16.95 5.26 21.10
N LYS A 3 15.75 5.74 20.77
CA LYS A 3 15.03 5.35 19.55
C LYS A 3 15.70 6.00 18.34
N GLU A 4 16.66 5.30 17.75
CA GLU A 4 17.30 5.71 16.51
C GLU A 4 16.38 5.39 15.31
N GLN A 5 16.20 6.35 14.42
CA GLN A 5 15.35 6.19 13.24
C GLN A 5 16.14 5.48 12.13
N LEU A 6 15.85 4.20 11.92
CA LEU A 6 16.53 3.39 10.91
C LEU A 6 15.98 3.62 9.50
N PHE A 7 14.70 4.03 9.40
CA PHE A 7 14.00 4.12 8.13
C PHE A 7 12.84 5.12 8.20
N GLU A 8 12.71 5.94 7.16
CA GLU A 8 11.57 6.82 6.95
C GLU A 8 11.18 6.81 5.47
N CYS A 9 9.88 6.66 5.23
CA CYS A 9 9.30 6.82 3.91
C CYS A 9 8.02 7.63 3.98
N ARG A 10 7.82 8.52 3.01
CA ARG A 10 6.54 9.21 2.84
C ARG A 10 5.62 8.34 1.99
N ILE A 11 4.42 8.07 2.51
CA ILE A 11 3.38 7.26 1.86
C ILE A 11 3.09 7.69 0.41
N ARG A 12 3.18 9.00 0.10
CA ARG A 12 2.92 9.52 -1.26
C ARG A 12 3.88 9.01 -2.34
N TYR A 13 5.03 8.48 -1.94
CA TYR A 13 6.07 7.96 -2.83
C TYR A 13 6.12 6.44 -2.85
N LEU A 14 5.36 5.77 -1.97
CA LEU A 14 5.23 4.32 -2.00
C LEU A 14 4.42 3.95 -3.24
N SER A 15 5.03 3.16 -4.12
CA SER A 15 4.42 2.72 -5.38
C SER A 15 3.87 1.30 -5.28
N PHE A 16 4.53 0.43 -4.52
CA PHE A 16 4.13 -0.97 -4.36
C PHE A 16 4.40 -1.48 -2.95
N LEU A 17 3.58 -2.42 -2.49
CA LEU A 17 3.71 -3.18 -1.25
C LEU A 17 3.34 -4.63 -1.54
N GLY A 18 4.18 -5.57 -1.10
CA GLY A 18 3.92 -6.99 -1.27
C GLY A 18 4.48 -7.82 -0.12
N VAL A 19 3.83 -8.96 0.14
CA VAL A 19 4.36 -10.02 1.00
C VAL A 19 5.09 -11.02 0.10
N GLY A 20 6.26 -11.49 0.54
CA GLY A 20 7.01 -12.51 -0.19
C GLY A 20 6.31 -13.88 -0.19
N GLN A 21 6.88 -14.85 -0.90
CA GLN A 21 6.40 -16.23 -0.84
C GLN A 21 6.47 -16.79 0.59
N ASP A 22 7.52 -16.41 1.32
CA ASP A 22 7.59 -16.57 2.77
C ASP A 22 6.89 -15.38 3.46
N PRO A 23 5.86 -15.61 4.30
CA PRO A 23 5.11 -14.56 4.99
C PRO A 23 5.94 -13.77 6.01
N SER A 24 7.15 -14.24 6.33
CA SER A 24 8.12 -13.57 7.20
C SER A 24 8.83 -12.41 6.49
N PHE A 25 8.70 -12.30 5.17
CA PHE A 25 9.27 -11.22 4.37
C PHE A 25 8.20 -10.36 3.72
N CYS A 26 8.41 -9.05 3.71
CA CYS A 26 7.64 -8.12 2.88
C CYS A 26 8.56 -7.10 2.23
N GLY A 27 8.12 -6.58 1.08
CA GLY A 27 8.83 -5.57 0.32
C GLY A 27 7.95 -4.36 0.04
N ILE A 28 8.55 -3.18 0.09
CA ILE A 28 7.96 -1.94 -0.45
C ILE A 28 8.85 -1.37 -1.53
N ILE A 29 8.23 -0.80 -2.56
CA ILE A 29 8.92 -0.06 -3.61
C ILE A 29 8.59 1.41 -3.43
N ILE A 30 9.62 2.24 -3.44
CA ILE A 30 9.53 3.68 -3.26
C ILE A 30 10.07 4.37 -4.50
N HIS A 31 9.27 5.27 -5.06
CA HIS A 31 9.70 6.18 -6.10
C HIS A 31 10.53 7.32 -5.49
N CYS A 32 11.77 7.45 -5.92
CA CYS A 32 12.71 8.44 -5.43
C CYS A 32 12.68 9.71 -6.30
N VAL A 33 13.22 10.82 -5.77
CA VAL A 33 13.20 12.13 -6.45
C VAL A 33 14.05 12.14 -7.73
N ASP A 34 15.01 11.24 -7.82
CA ASP A 34 15.89 11.00 -8.97
C ASP A 34 15.25 10.14 -10.06
N ASN A 35 13.91 9.97 -10.05
CA ASN A 35 13.16 9.07 -10.92
C ASN A 35 13.62 7.60 -10.86
N SER A 36 14.28 7.20 -9.76
CA SER A 36 14.64 5.81 -9.51
C SER A 36 13.61 5.12 -8.61
N PHE A 37 13.67 3.79 -8.55
CA PHE A 37 12.89 3.00 -7.62
C PHE A 37 13.82 2.28 -6.65
N LYS A 38 13.49 2.32 -5.36
CA LYS A 38 14.20 1.58 -4.31
C LYS A 38 13.27 0.57 -3.67
N CYS A 39 13.75 -0.67 -3.60
CA CYS A 39 13.05 -1.73 -2.89
C CYS A 39 13.62 -1.85 -1.47
N HIS A 40 12.75 -1.76 -0.46
CA HIS A 40 13.10 -2.03 0.93
C HIS A 40 12.41 -3.33 1.35
N VAL A 41 13.21 -4.27 1.82
CA VAL A 41 12.73 -5.58 2.29
C VAL A 41 12.82 -5.62 3.81
N PHE A 42 11.73 -6.02 4.45
CA PHE A 42 11.65 -6.22 5.88
C PHE A 42 11.50 -7.71 6.18
N HIS A 43 12.19 -8.15 7.21
CA HIS A 43 12.03 -9.46 7.81
C HIS A 43 11.34 -9.28 9.17
N CYS A 44 10.16 -9.89 9.36
CA CYS A 44 9.41 -9.81 10.60
C CYS A 44 9.01 -11.21 11.07
N VAL A 45 9.27 -11.49 12.35
CA VAL A 45 8.91 -12.76 13.00
C VAL A 45 7.73 -12.50 13.94
N PRO A 46 6.61 -13.26 13.88
CA PRO A 46 6.39 -14.46 13.06
C PRO A 46 5.89 -14.21 11.64
N SER A 47 5.42 -13.00 11.30
CA SER A 47 5.05 -12.63 9.93
C SER A 47 5.04 -11.12 9.71
N CYS A 48 5.19 -10.69 8.47
CA CYS A 48 5.06 -9.30 8.04
C CYS A 48 3.61 -8.85 7.79
N VAL A 49 2.61 -9.73 7.95
CA VAL A 49 1.23 -9.47 7.56
C VAL A 49 0.66 -8.23 8.25
N GLN A 50 0.91 -8.08 9.56
CA GLN A 50 0.41 -6.92 10.30
C GLN A 50 1.09 -5.62 9.86
N LEU A 51 2.39 -5.67 9.56
CA LEU A 51 3.13 -4.52 9.02
C LEU A 51 2.52 -4.07 7.68
N CYS A 52 2.29 -5.01 6.77
CA CYS A 52 1.68 -4.71 5.48
C CYS A 52 0.28 -4.11 5.62
N LYS A 53 -0.58 -4.66 6.49
CA LYS A 53 -1.92 -4.12 6.76
C LYS A 53 -1.88 -2.70 7.31
N ASN A 54 -0.93 -2.40 8.20
CA ASN A 54 -0.78 -1.05 8.74
C ASN A 54 -0.34 -0.06 7.66
N ILE A 55 0.57 -0.46 6.77
CA ILE A 55 1.00 0.36 5.63
C ILE A 55 -0.17 0.57 4.66
N GLU A 56 -0.94 -0.48 4.35
CA GLU A 56 -2.11 -0.41 3.49
C GLU A 56 -3.16 0.58 4.02
N ALA A 57 -3.47 0.52 5.32
CA ALA A 57 -4.38 1.44 5.97
C ALA A 57 -3.88 2.90 5.91
N ALA A 58 -2.58 3.11 6.11
CA ALA A 58 -1.97 4.43 5.97
C ALA A 58 -2.05 4.96 4.53
N CYS A 59 -1.84 4.10 3.52
CA CYS A 59 -2.02 4.43 2.11
C CYS A 59 -3.46 4.85 1.81
N LYS A 60 -4.44 4.05 2.25
CA LYS A 60 -5.87 4.35 2.08
C LYS A 60 -6.26 5.68 2.73
N LEU A 61 -5.85 5.92 3.98
CA LEU A 61 -6.12 7.18 4.68
C LEU A 61 -5.46 8.37 3.99
N ARG A 62 -4.22 8.22 3.51
CA ARG A 62 -3.51 9.30 2.81
C ARG A 62 -4.17 9.63 1.47
N TYR A 63 -4.62 8.61 0.76
CA TYR A 63 -5.37 8.76 -0.49
C TYR A 63 -6.69 9.49 -0.25
N GLN A 64 -7.48 9.06 0.74
CA GLN A 64 -8.73 9.73 1.10
C GLN A 64 -8.51 11.20 1.45
N LYS A 65 -7.52 11.52 2.29
CA LYS A 65 -7.16 12.91 2.62
C LYS A 65 -6.79 13.75 1.39
N CYS A 66 -6.22 13.13 0.37
CA CYS A 66 -5.88 13.82 -0.88
C CYS A 66 -7.15 14.14 -1.68
N LEU A 67 -8.10 13.21 -1.75
CA LEU A 67 -9.39 13.41 -2.41
C LEU A 67 -10.23 14.48 -1.73
N ASP A 68 -10.30 14.45 -0.39
CA ASP A 68 -11.07 15.42 0.39
C ASP A 68 -10.51 16.85 0.23
N ALA A 69 -9.19 16.99 0.12
CA ALA A 69 -8.53 18.28 -0.15
C ALA A 69 -8.74 18.79 -1.59
N HIS A 70 -9.10 17.90 -2.53
CA HIS A 70 -9.29 18.22 -3.95
C HIS A 70 -10.65 17.72 -4.45
N PRO A 71 -11.77 18.33 -4.02
CA PRO A 71 -13.13 17.85 -4.33
C PRO A 71 -13.46 17.84 -5.84
N GLN A 72 -12.75 18.62 -6.66
CA GLN A 72 -12.88 18.57 -8.13
C GLN A 72 -12.29 17.28 -8.73
N ALA A 73 -11.19 16.78 -8.18
CA ALA A 73 -10.59 15.49 -8.57
C ALA A 73 -11.44 14.31 -8.08
N ALA A 74 -12.06 14.43 -6.90
CA ALA A 74 -13.01 13.45 -6.39
C ALA A 74 -14.22 13.28 -7.33
N LYS A 75 -14.82 14.37 -7.83
CA LYS A 75 -15.93 14.33 -8.79
C LYS A 75 -15.59 13.64 -10.12
N GLN A 76 -14.36 13.78 -10.62
CA GLN A 76 -13.91 13.09 -11.85
C GLN A 76 -13.80 11.57 -11.63
N ILE A 77 -13.39 11.15 -10.43
CA ILE A 77 -13.34 9.74 -10.04
C ILE A 77 -14.76 9.18 -9.83
N GLU A 78 -15.71 10.00 -9.35
CA GLU A 78 -17.12 9.60 -9.19
C GLU A 78 -17.86 9.34 -10.50
N THR A 79 -17.57 10.07 -11.59
CA THR A 79 -18.13 9.79 -12.93
C THR A 79 -17.61 8.48 -13.54
N THR A 80 -16.51 7.93 -13.01
CA THR A 80 -15.98 6.59 -13.34
C THR A 80 -16.40 5.49 -12.34
N LYS A 81 -17.43 5.73 -11.51
CA LYS A 81 -17.97 4.71 -10.57
C LYS A 81 -18.46 3.42 -11.24
N SER A 82 -18.68 3.40 -12.56
CA SER A 82 -19.03 2.16 -13.29
C SER A 82 -17.83 1.21 -13.46
N TYR A 83 -16.60 1.73 -13.54
CA TYR A 83 -15.38 0.92 -13.69
C TYR A 83 -14.53 0.85 -12.39
N GLY A 84 -14.61 1.87 -11.53
CA GLY A 84 -13.84 1.92 -10.28
C GLY A 84 -14.30 0.92 -9.21
N ALA A 85 -15.61 0.62 -9.13
CA ALA A 85 -16.11 -0.43 -8.24
C ALA A 85 -15.61 -1.83 -8.64
N GLN A 86 -15.45 -2.07 -9.95
CA GLN A 86 -14.87 -3.31 -10.46
C GLN A 86 -13.37 -3.40 -10.21
N LEU A 87 -12.64 -2.28 -10.28
CA LEU A 87 -11.21 -2.26 -9.96
C LEU A 87 -10.95 -2.39 -8.45
N ILE A 88 -11.73 -1.76 -7.59
CA ILE A 88 -11.64 -1.98 -6.14
C ILE A 88 -12.00 -3.44 -5.83
N SER A 89 -13.08 -3.99 -6.41
CA SER A 89 -13.43 -5.40 -6.27
C SER A 89 -12.36 -6.34 -6.85
N PHE A 90 -11.71 -5.98 -7.96
CA PHE A 90 -10.63 -6.75 -8.57
C PHE A 90 -9.35 -6.70 -7.73
N VAL A 91 -8.96 -5.52 -7.23
CA VAL A 91 -7.81 -5.38 -6.32
C VAL A 91 -8.10 -6.09 -5.00
N GLU A 92 -9.31 -5.97 -4.46
CA GLU A 92 -9.72 -6.72 -3.27
C GLU A 92 -9.76 -8.22 -3.56
N SER A 93 -10.21 -8.68 -4.72
CA SER A 93 -10.17 -10.09 -5.12
C SER A 93 -8.74 -10.58 -5.39
N PHE A 94 -7.86 -9.74 -5.89
CA PHE A 94 -6.46 -10.10 -6.15
C PHE A 94 -5.64 -10.11 -4.84
N TRP A 95 -5.99 -9.25 -3.88
CA TRP A 95 -5.29 -9.12 -2.60
C TRP A 95 -5.89 -9.99 -1.49
N PHE A 96 -7.20 -10.25 -1.50
CA PHE A 96 -7.90 -11.14 -0.54
C PHE A 96 -8.28 -12.52 -1.12
N GLY A 97 -8.29 -12.72 -2.43
CA GLY A 97 -8.89 -13.91 -3.07
C GLY A 97 -8.02 -15.17 -3.12
N ASN A 98 -6.79 -15.16 -2.60
CA ASN A 98 -6.08 -16.40 -2.31
C ASN A 98 -6.15 -16.75 -0.82
N LYS A 99 -7.37 -17.08 -0.37
CA LYS A 99 -7.58 -17.83 0.86
C LYS A 99 -8.71 -18.84 0.70
N GLN A 100 -8.41 -19.93 0.00
CA GLN A 100 -8.96 -21.27 0.28
C GLN A 100 -7.73 -22.18 0.43
N SER A 101 -7.28 -22.47 1.64
CA SER A 101 -7.84 -23.46 2.57
C SER A 101 -7.88 -24.85 1.92
N THR A 102 -6.96 -25.69 2.36
CA THR A 102 -7.23 -27.11 2.63
C THR A 102 -8.41 -27.23 3.60
#